data_AF-A0A7V3LGN4-F1
#
_entry.id   AF-A0A7V3LGN4-F1
#
_cell.length_a   1.000
_cell.length_b   1.000
_cell.length_c   1.000
_cell.angle_alpha   90.00
_cell.angle_beta   90.00
_cell.angle_gamma   90.00
#
_symmetry.space_group_name_H-M   'P 1'
#
loop_
_entity.id
_entity.type
_entity.pdbx_description
1 polymer ?
#
loop_
_entity_poly.entity_id
_entity_poly.type
_entity_poly.pdbx_seq_one_letter_code
_entity_poly.pdbx_strand_id
1 'polypeptide(L)'
;REWMIRRFGSLINLPPVPPVMLHHLPRYLARSLADNRQARVAYLVVDGLALDQWIVLREVLREQDSKIEFREDAVFAWVPTLTSVSRQAAFAGVPPIYFQSTINTADKESHLWAQFWLKEGLTRDQVAYMKGLGDLASSADCAGGPGTELPEGLCEVLSQPKLRVVGLVIDKVDRIMHGMELGAAGMLSQVRQWAKQGFMQKLISFLHEHGFEIYLTSDHGNIEAKGIGKPAEGAVAELRGERARVYRDPRLRARAKERFREAWEWPPIGLPEGYLALLAPNRSAFVQEGKRVVSHGGVSVEEVIVPFVEIRRQ
;
A
#
# COMPACT_ATOMS: atom_id res chain seq x y z
N ARG A 1 6.20 5.56 20.65
CA ARG A 1 5.82 4.23 21.22
C ARG A 1 4.57 4.29 22.08
N GLU A 2 4.54 5.07 23.16
CA GLU A 2 3.38 5.16 24.07
C GLU A 2 2.08 5.51 23.35
N TRP A 3 2.14 6.47 22.42
CA TRP A 3 0.99 6.83 21.59
C TRP A 3 0.45 5.64 20.78
N MET A 4 1.33 4.86 20.14
CA MET A 4 0.91 3.68 19.36
C MET A 4 0.16 2.66 20.22
N ILE A 5 0.60 2.43 21.47
CA ILE A 5 -0.10 1.50 22.38
C ILE A 5 -1.47 2.06 22.79
N ARG A 6 -1.52 3.33 23.16
CA ARG A 6 -2.71 3.91 23.81
C ARG A 6 -3.77 4.39 22.84
N ARG A 7 -3.39 4.76 21.62
CA ARG A 7 -4.25 5.50 20.68
C ARG A 7 -4.51 4.77 19.38
N PHE A 8 -3.57 4.00 18.85
CA PHE A 8 -3.71 3.35 17.54
C PHE A 8 -5.00 2.50 17.43
N GLY A 9 -5.30 1.69 18.44
CA GLY A 9 -6.51 0.86 18.44
C GLY A 9 -7.82 1.64 18.39
N SER A 10 -7.84 2.89 18.87
CA SER A 10 -9.05 3.73 18.79
C SER A 10 -9.35 4.22 17.37
N LEU A 11 -8.35 4.27 16.50
CA LEU A 11 -8.50 4.72 15.11
C LEU A 11 -9.37 3.77 14.28
N ILE A 12 -9.37 2.48 14.62
CA ILE A 12 -10.02 1.40 13.86
C ILE A 12 -11.53 1.62 13.73
N ASN A 13 -12.15 2.20 14.77
CA ASN A 13 -13.59 2.38 14.88
C ASN A 13 -14.05 3.81 14.56
N LEU A 14 -13.14 4.68 14.13
CA LEU A 14 -13.52 6.03 13.71
C LEU A 14 -14.37 5.96 12.43
N PRO A 15 -15.28 6.93 12.23
CA PRO A 15 -16.04 7.03 10.99
C PRO A 15 -15.11 7.08 9.76
N PRO A 16 -15.54 6.53 8.60
CA PRO A 16 -14.71 6.48 7.41
C PRO A 16 -14.61 7.82 6.65
N VAL A 17 -15.28 8.89 7.13
CA VAL A 17 -15.25 10.22 6.52
C VAL A 17 -15.03 11.28 7.59
N PRO A 18 -13.88 11.99 7.59
CA PRO A 18 -12.71 11.73 6.74
C PRO A 18 -12.07 10.35 7.05
N PRO A 19 -11.42 9.70 6.06
CA PRO A 19 -10.81 8.40 6.29
C PRO A 19 -9.54 8.58 7.12
N VAL A 20 -9.42 7.81 8.20
CA VAL A 20 -8.25 7.83 9.09
C VAL A 20 -7.35 6.61 8.89
N MET A 21 -7.89 5.47 8.45
CA MET A 21 -7.13 4.23 8.25
C MET A 21 -7.41 3.64 6.88
N LEU A 22 -6.49 2.81 6.37
CA LEU A 22 -6.60 2.21 5.04
C LEU A 22 -7.92 1.46 4.78
N HIS A 23 -8.45 0.72 5.77
CA HIS A 23 -9.72 0.00 5.61
C HIS A 23 -10.94 0.92 5.55
N HIS A 24 -10.79 2.22 5.83
CA HIS A 24 -11.86 3.20 5.64
C HIS A 24 -12.00 3.62 4.17
N LEU A 25 -10.92 3.50 3.38
CA LEU A 25 -10.86 4.06 2.03
C LEU A 25 -11.93 3.51 1.08
N PRO A 26 -12.20 2.19 0.99
CA PRO A 26 -13.26 1.71 0.10
C PRO A 26 -14.64 2.33 0.40
N ARG A 27 -14.97 2.55 1.67
CA ARG A 27 -16.23 3.22 2.07
C ARG A 27 -16.21 4.72 1.77
N TYR A 28 -15.07 5.37 1.90
CA TYR A 28 -14.91 6.76 1.48
C TYR A 28 -15.15 6.90 -0.03
N LEU A 29 -14.54 6.04 -0.84
CA LEU A 29 -14.69 6.00 -2.29
C LEU A 29 -16.12 5.69 -2.72
N ALA A 30 -16.80 4.77 -2.04
CA ALA A 30 -18.18 4.39 -2.35
C ALA A 30 -19.15 5.58 -2.23
N ARG A 31 -18.89 6.52 -1.30
CA ARG A 31 -19.69 7.74 -1.16
C ARG A 31 -19.55 8.68 -2.35
N SER A 32 -18.35 8.82 -2.92
CA SER A 32 -18.15 9.63 -4.14
C SER A 32 -19.00 9.10 -5.31
N LEU A 33 -19.16 7.77 -5.43
CA LEU A 33 -20.02 7.16 -6.45
C LEU A 33 -21.53 7.26 -6.16
N ALA A 34 -21.92 7.32 -4.89
CA ALA A 34 -23.32 7.46 -4.50
C ALA A 34 -23.89 8.82 -4.96
N ASP A 35 -23.05 9.86 -4.90
CA ASP A 35 -23.43 11.23 -5.26
C ASP A 35 -23.51 11.43 -6.79
N ASN A 36 -22.82 10.59 -7.58
CA ASN A 36 -22.82 10.65 -9.05
C ASN A 36 -22.87 9.27 -9.72
N ARG A 37 -24.04 8.93 -10.30
CA ARG A 37 -24.26 7.63 -10.96
C ARG A 37 -23.42 7.41 -12.23
N GLN A 38 -22.78 8.44 -12.78
CA GLN A 38 -21.86 8.32 -13.92
C GLN A 38 -20.38 8.37 -13.50
N ALA A 39 -20.08 8.71 -12.24
CA ALA A 39 -18.69 8.79 -11.77
C ALA A 39 -18.00 7.42 -11.88
N ARG A 40 -16.73 7.46 -12.26
CA ARG A 40 -15.83 6.31 -12.25
C ARG A 40 -14.73 6.60 -11.24
N VAL A 41 -14.30 5.61 -10.47
CA VAL A 41 -13.26 5.77 -9.45
C VAL A 41 -12.08 4.85 -9.74
N ALA A 42 -10.89 5.44 -9.76
CA ALA A 42 -9.63 4.72 -9.80
C ALA A 42 -8.93 4.85 -8.45
N TYR A 43 -8.68 3.71 -7.82
CA TYR A 43 -7.97 3.60 -6.56
C TYR A 43 -6.59 3.02 -6.78
N LEU A 44 -5.56 3.86 -6.65
CA LEU A 44 -4.17 3.54 -6.90
C LEU A 44 -3.46 3.30 -5.57
N VAL A 45 -2.94 2.10 -5.38
CA VAL A 45 -2.07 1.76 -4.25
C VAL A 45 -0.65 1.61 -4.78
N VAL A 46 0.23 2.54 -4.44
CA VAL A 46 1.66 2.43 -4.75
C VAL A 46 2.32 1.70 -3.59
N ASP A 47 2.65 0.42 -3.79
CA ASP A 47 3.20 -0.46 -2.75
C ASP A 47 4.49 0.12 -2.16
N GLY A 48 4.52 0.28 -0.84
CA GLY A 48 5.67 0.76 -0.11
C GLY A 48 5.98 2.25 -0.25
N LEU A 49 5.10 3.08 -0.80
CA LEU A 49 5.33 4.53 -0.96
C LEU A 49 5.25 5.29 0.38
N ALA A 50 6.41 5.74 0.87
CA ALA A 50 6.51 6.62 2.04
C ALA A 50 6.19 8.10 1.69
N LEU A 51 5.86 8.92 2.70
CA LEU A 51 5.48 10.33 2.49
C LEU A 51 6.57 11.19 1.84
N ASP A 52 7.84 10.96 2.19
CA ASP A 52 8.98 11.67 1.57
C ASP A 52 9.16 11.29 0.09
N GLN A 53 8.89 10.03 -0.25
CA GLN A 53 8.89 9.52 -1.62
C GLN A 53 7.69 10.05 -2.41
N TRP A 54 6.53 10.22 -1.77
CA TRP A 54 5.39 10.90 -2.36
C TRP A 54 5.72 12.35 -2.73
N ILE A 55 6.42 13.10 -1.87
CA ILE A 55 6.85 14.48 -2.18
C ILE A 55 7.68 14.51 -3.48
N VAL A 56 8.63 13.57 -3.63
CA VAL A 56 9.44 13.42 -4.84
C VAL A 56 8.60 13.08 -6.06
N LEU A 57 7.68 12.12 -5.94
CA LEU A 57 6.78 11.73 -7.03
C LEU A 57 5.90 12.91 -7.46
N ARG A 58 5.30 13.63 -6.51
CA ARG A 58 4.47 14.81 -6.74
C ARG A 58 5.21 15.91 -7.48
N GLU A 59 6.46 16.21 -7.09
CA GLU A 59 7.30 17.19 -7.79
C GLU A 59 7.45 16.84 -9.26
N VAL A 60 7.83 15.59 -9.55
CA VAL A 60 8.02 15.13 -10.94
C VAL A 60 6.70 15.15 -11.71
N LEU A 61 5.58 14.75 -11.09
CA LEU A 61 4.28 14.80 -11.74
C LEU A 61 3.87 16.24 -12.10
N ARG A 62 4.13 17.23 -11.23
CA ARG A 62 3.88 18.65 -11.54
C ARG A 62 4.78 19.19 -12.65
N GLU A 63 6.03 18.72 -12.72
CA GLU A 63 6.95 19.05 -13.82
C GLU A 63 6.45 18.48 -15.16
N GLN A 64 5.83 17.31 -15.15
CA GLN A 64 5.36 16.61 -16.37
C GLN A 64 3.97 17.07 -16.84
N ASP A 65 3.07 17.46 -15.94
CA ASP A 65 1.76 18.05 -16.27
C ASP A 65 1.44 19.18 -15.28
N SER A 66 1.51 20.43 -15.74
CA SER A 66 1.26 21.60 -14.88
C SER A 66 -0.22 21.81 -14.52
N LYS A 67 -1.15 21.09 -15.16
CA LYS A 67 -2.59 21.17 -14.88
C LYS A 67 -3.04 20.21 -13.78
N ILE A 68 -2.15 19.34 -13.32
CA ILE A 68 -2.47 18.39 -12.26
C ILE A 68 -2.50 19.08 -10.90
N GLU A 69 -3.54 18.82 -10.13
CA GLU A 69 -3.70 19.28 -8.77
C GLU A 69 -3.76 18.09 -7.81
N PHE A 70 -3.24 18.32 -6.61
CA PHE A 70 -3.21 17.32 -5.55
C PHE A 70 -3.89 17.90 -4.32
N ARG A 71 -4.95 17.23 -3.86
CA ARG A 71 -5.48 17.44 -2.52
C ARG A 71 -4.89 16.34 -1.64
N GLU A 72 -3.96 16.75 -0.79
CA GLU A 72 -3.11 15.86 -0.01
C GLU A 72 -3.63 15.72 1.43
N ASP A 73 -3.81 14.48 1.85
CA ASP A 73 -4.07 14.06 3.22
C ASP A 73 -3.18 12.85 3.55
N ALA A 74 -3.33 12.27 4.73
CA ALA A 74 -2.64 11.05 5.12
C ALA A 74 -3.53 10.14 5.96
N VAL A 75 -3.30 8.84 5.83
CA VAL A 75 -4.01 7.80 6.58
C VAL A 75 -3.02 6.87 7.28
N PHE A 76 -3.52 6.15 8.27
CA PHE A 76 -2.75 5.15 9.00
C PHE A 76 -2.85 3.78 8.30
N ALA A 77 -1.69 3.23 7.97
CA ALA A 77 -1.49 1.83 7.64
C ALA A 77 -1.71 0.92 8.86
N TRP A 78 -1.92 -0.37 8.60
CA TRP A 78 -2.05 -1.37 9.66
C TRP A 78 -0.69 -1.72 10.26
N VAL A 79 -0.70 -2.17 11.51
CA VAL A 79 0.49 -2.68 12.20
C VAL A 79 0.31 -4.18 12.47
N PRO A 80 1.29 -5.04 12.09
CA PRO A 80 2.54 -4.69 11.42
C PRO A 80 2.30 -4.15 10.01
N THR A 81 3.15 -3.22 9.54
CA THR A 81 3.02 -2.56 8.23
C THR A 81 3.48 -3.48 7.10
N LEU A 82 2.88 -4.66 7.03
CA LEU A 82 3.11 -5.68 6.02
C LEU A 82 2.05 -5.56 4.94
N THR A 83 2.46 -5.74 3.68
CA THR A 83 1.59 -5.75 2.50
C THR A 83 0.35 -6.63 2.68
N SER A 84 0.52 -7.88 3.15
CA SER A 84 -0.59 -8.82 3.33
C SER A 84 -1.63 -8.39 4.38
N VAL A 85 -1.24 -7.50 5.30
CA VAL A 85 -2.12 -6.95 6.35
C VAL A 85 -2.73 -5.65 5.86
N SER A 86 -1.90 -4.66 5.53
CA SER A 86 -2.34 -3.31 5.18
C SER A 86 -3.07 -3.25 3.84
N ARG A 87 -2.49 -3.80 2.78
CA ARG A 87 -3.05 -3.70 1.43
C ARG A 87 -4.34 -4.50 1.29
N GLN A 88 -4.36 -5.69 1.89
CA GLN A 88 -5.57 -6.49 1.95
C GLN A 88 -6.70 -5.77 2.70
N ALA A 89 -6.41 -5.11 3.82
CA ALA A 89 -7.41 -4.27 4.51
C ALA A 89 -7.87 -3.09 3.64
N ALA A 90 -6.95 -2.48 2.90
CA ALA A 90 -7.22 -1.37 1.98
C ALA A 90 -8.16 -1.75 0.83
N PHE A 91 -8.09 -2.99 0.33
CA PHE A 91 -9.00 -3.49 -0.70
C PHE A 91 -10.26 -4.18 -0.14
N ALA A 92 -10.21 -4.72 1.08
CA ALA A 92 -11.37 -5.39 1.69
C ALA A 92 -12.37 -4.41 2.33
N GLY A 93 -11.94 -3.19 2.70
CA GLY A 93 -12.77 -2.21 3.38
C GLY A 93 -13.14 -2.61 4.82
N VAL A 94 -12.40 -3.55 5.39
CA VAL A 94 -12.60 -4.08 6.75
C VAL A 94 -11.26 -4.27 7.48
N PRO A 95 -11.25 -4.21 8.83
CA PRO A 95 -10.07 -4.53 9.63
C PRO A 95 -9.52 -5.96 9.43
N PRO A 96 -8.21 -6.21 9.64
CA PRO A 96 -7.58 -7.53 9.51
C PRO A 96 -8.19 -8.66 10.30
N ILE A 97 -8.81 -8.38 11.44
CA ILE A 97 -9.53 -9.37 12.24
C ILE A 97 -10.60 -10.13 11.44
N TYR A 98 -11.13 -9.56 10.35
CA TYR A 98 -12.18 -10.16 9.53
C TYR A 98 -11.67 -11.07 8.40
N PHE A 99 -10.35 -11.16 8.16
CA PHE A 99 -9.77 -11.98 7.10
C PHE A 99 -8.66 -12.91 7.60
N GLN A 100 -8.88 -13.52 8.76
CA GLN A 100 -7.91 -14.42 9.42
C GLN A 100 -7.34 -15.52 8.51
N SER A 101 -8.15 -16.14 7.64
CA SER A 101 -7.70 -17.23 6.78
C SER A 101 -6.75 -16.77 5.65
N THR A 102 -6.68 -15.46 5.39
CA THR A 102 -5.96 -14.90 4.24
C THR A 102 -4.96 -13.81 4.62
N ILE A 103 -4.86 -13.43 5.91
CA ILE A 103 -3.99 -12.36 6.42
C ILE A 103 -2.49 -12.52 6.09
N ASN A 104 -2.04 -13.74 5.82
CA ASN A 104 -0.64 -14.04 5.49
C ASN A 104 -0.32 -13.89 3.99
N THR A 105 -1.29 -13.59 3.13
CA THR A 105 -1.06 -13.42 1.68
C THR A 105 -1.85 -12.24 1.11
N ALA A 106 -1.39 -11.70 -0.02
CA ALA A 106 -2.06 -10.64 -0.77
C ALA A 106 -2.95 -11.20 -1.92
N ASP A 107 -3.09 -12.52 -2.03
CA ASP A 107 -3.68 -13.15 -3.23
C ASP A 107 -5.19 -13.01 -3.32
N LYS A 108 -5.82 -12.63 -2.21
CA LYS A 108 -7.28 -12.48 -2.10
C LYS A 108 -7.76 -11.05 -2.30
N GLU A 109 -6.86 -10.09 -2.52
CA GLU A 109 -7.18 -8.68 -2.71
C GLU A 109 -8.20 -8.45 -3.83
N SER A 110 -7.98 -9.04 -5.02
CA SER A 110 -8.92 -8.94 -6.15
C SER A 110 -10.32 -9.43 -5.80
N HIS A 111 -10.41 -10.54 -5.06
CA HIS A 111 -11.67 -11.13 -4.62
C HIS A 111 -12.36 -10.25 -3.57
N LEU A 112 -11.62 -9.76 -2.58
CA LEU A 112 -12.13 -8.92 -1.50
C LEU A 112 -12.61 -7.56 -2.03
N TRP A 113 -11.86 -6.97 -2.98
CA TRP A 113 -12.25 -5.75 -3.68
C TRP A 113 -13.58 -5.94 -4.44
N ALA A 114 -13.69 -7.00 -5.23
CA ALA A 114 -14.93 -7.32 -5.93
C ALA A 114 -16.08 -7.54 -4.94
N GLN A 115 -15.86 -8.30 -3.87
CA GLN A 115 -16.88 -8.55 -2.85
C GLN A 115 -17.37 -7.27 -2.16
N PHE A 116 -16.46 -6.33 -1.85
CA PHE A 116 -16.83 -5.04 -1.29
C PHE A 116 -17.79 -4.28 -2.22
N TRP A 117 -17.41 -4.10 -3.47
CA TRP A 117 -18.19 -3.32 -4.43
C TRP A 117 -19.51 -3.99 -4.87
N LEU A 118 -19.55 -5.32 -4.91
CA LEU A 118 -20.80 -6.05 -5.13
C LEU A 118 -21.80 -5.81 -3.99
N LYS A 119 -21.33 -5.66 -2.74
CA LYS A 119 -22.19 -5.31 -1.60
C LYS A 119 -22.66 -3.86 -1.66
N GLU A 120 -21.86 -2.96 -2.21
CA GLU A 120 -22.23 -1.57 -2.50
C GLU A 120 -23.13 -1.44 -3.75
N GLY A 121 -23.56 -2.56 -4.36
CA GLY A 121 -24.56 -2.60 -5.42
C GLY A 121 -24.02 -2.51 -6.84
N LEU A 122 -22.69 -2.57 -7.04
CA LEU A 122 -22.11 -2.71 -8.38
C LEU A 122 -22.22 -4.16 -8.89
N THR A 123 -22.11 -4.34 -10.20
CA THR A 123 -22.03 -5.65 -10.86
C THR A 123 -20.58 -6.03 -11.16
N ARG A 124 -20.30 -7.31 -11.45
CA ARG A 124 -18.93 -7.81 -11.67
C ARG A 124 -18.22 -7.13 -12.85
N ASP A 125 -18.94 -6.77 -13.90
CA ASP A 125 -18.43 -6.05 -15.07
C ASP A 125 -18.22 -4.54 -14.82
N GLN A 126 -18.62 -4.05 -13.65
CA GLN A 126 -18.37 -2.67 -13.22
C GLN A 126 -17.14 -2.55 -12.31
N VAL A 127 -16.49 -3.66 -11.95
CA VAL A 127 -15.39 -3.69 -10.98
C VAL A 127 -14.18 -4.40 -11.58
N ALA A 128 -13.03 -3.73 -11.58
CA ALA A 128 -11.76 -4.32 -11.98
C ALA A 128 -10.70 -4.18 -10.87
N TYR A 129 -9.71 -5.08 -10.93
CA TYR A 129 -8.52 -5.02 -10.10
C TYR A 129 -7.32 -5.48 -10.93
N MET A 130 -6.20 -4.77 -10.85
CA MET A 130 -4.94 -5.16 -11.49
C MET A 130 -3.77 -4.90 -10.55
N LYS A 131 -2.77 -5.78 -10.58
CA LYS A 131 -1.52 -5.67 -9.81
C LYS A 131 -0.32 -5.95 -10.71
N GLY A 132 0.90 -5.73 -10.22
CA GLY A 132 2.11 -5.91 -11.03
C GLY A 132 2.45 -4.68 -11.88
N LEU A 133 1.82 -3.53 -11.63
CA LEU A 133 1.98 -2.34 -12.45
C LEU A 133 3.23 -1.53 -12.04
N GLY A 134 3.59 -0.54 -12.85
CA GLY A 134 4.69 0.40 -12.56
C GLY A 134 5.80 0.46 -13.59
N ASP A 135 5.68 -0.32 -14.66
CA ASP A 135 6.60 -0.31 -15.80
C ASP A 135 5.84 0.05 -17.07
N LEU A 136 6.50 0.80 -17.96
CA LEU A 136 6.00 1.06 -19.30
C LEU A 136 6.06 -0.21 -20.14
N ALA A 137 5.14 -0.35 -21.10
CA ALA A 137 5.20 -1.42 -22.07
C ALA A 137 6.43 -1.27 -22.98
N SER A 138 7.03 -2.39 -23.37
CA SER A 138 8.17 -2.41 -24.29
C SER A 138 7.79 -2.06 -25.73
N SER A 139 6.49 -2.10 -26.06
CA SER A 139 5.91 -1.64 -27.32
C SER A 139 4.66 -0.81 -27.06
N ALA A 140 4.48 0.26 -27.84
CA ALA A 140 3.39 1.22 -27.70
C ALA A 140 2.15 0.73 -28.47
N ASP A 141 1.46 -0.28 -27.93
CA ASP A 141 0.34 -0.94 -28.61
C ASP A 141 -1.00 -0.75 -27.88
N CYS A 142 -1.16 0.29 -27.06
CA CYS A 142 -2.50 0.66 -26.58
C CYS A 142 -3.35 1.14 -27.77
N ALA A 143 -4.53 0.56 -27.94
CA ALA A 143 -5.49 0.88 -29.01
C ALA A 143 -6.04 2.34 -28.98
N GLY A 144 -5.51 3.21 -28.12
CA GLY A 144 -5.93 4.60 -27.92
C GLY A 144 -5.14 5.65 -28.72
N GLY A 145 -4.16 5.23 -29.53
CA GLY A 145 -3.40 6.12 -30.41
C GLY A 145 -1.90 6.17 -30.09
N PRO A 146 -1.07 6.69 -31.03
CA PRO A 146 0.38 6.71 -30.89
C PRO A 146 0.82 7.48 -29.63
N GLY A 147 1.63 6.84 -28.77
CA GLY A 147 2.29 7.48 -27.61
C GLY A 147 1.85 7.00 -26.22
N THR A 148 0.85 6.12 -26.10
CA THR A 148 0.48 5.50 -24.81
C THR A 148 1.30 4.24 -24.55
N GLU A 149 2.49 4.41 -23.97
CA GLU A 149 3.40 3.32 -23.56
C GLU A 149 2.93 2.58 -22.29
N LEU A 150 1.61 2.49 -22.05
CA LEU A 150 1.05 1.71 -20.94
C LEU A 150 0.86 0.24 -21.38
N PRO A 151 0.81 -0.72 -20.44
CA PRO A 151 0.50 -2.11 -20.80
C PRO A 151 -0.86 -2.24 -21.50
N GLU A 152 -0.92 -2.97 -22.62
CA GLU A 152 -2.14 -3.14 -23.43
C GLU A 152 -3.34 -3.61 -22.60
N GLY A 153 -3.16 -4.67 -21.81
CA GLY A 153 -4.23 -5.19 -20.94
C GLY A 153 -4.72 -4.19 -19.88
N LEU A 154 -3.91 -3.19 -19.49
CA LEU A 154 -4.35 -2.10 -18.63
C LEU A 154 -5.25 -1.13 -19.40
N CYS A 155 -4.81 -0.72 -20.60
CA CYS A 155 -5.60 0.12 -21.49
C CYS A 155 -6.96 -0.52 -21.80
N GLU A 156 -6.98 -1.82 -22.13
CA GLU A 156 -8.22 -2.56 -22.41
C GLU A 156 -9.21 -2.51 -21.24
N VAL A 157 -8.75 -2.82 -20.02
CA VAL A 157 -9.59 -2.82 -18.82
C VAL A 157 -10.15 -1.42 -18.55
N LEU A 158 -9.31 -0.39 -18.57
CA LEU A 158 -9.71 0.99 -18.25
C LEU A 158 -10.67 1.59 -19.29
N SER A 159 -10.59 1.13 -20.54
CA SER A 159 -11.46 1.57 -21.64
C SER A 159 -12.86 0.94 -21.61
N GLN A 160 -13.10 -0.06 -20.75
CA GLN A 160 -14.40 -0.75 -20.71
C GLN A 160 -15.54 0.22 -20.32
N PRO A 161 -16.58 0.40 -21.16
CA PRO A 161 -17.63 1.40 -20.90
C PRO A 161 -18.43 1.19 -19.61
N LYS A 162 -18.53 -0.07 -19.16
CA LYS A 162 -19.26 -0.43 -17.94
C LYS A 162 -18.42 -0.28 -16.68
N LEU A 163 -17.09 -0.26 -16.78
CA LEU A 163 -16.22 -0.22 -15.62
C LEU A 163 -16.49 1.06 -14.82
N ARG A 164 -16.90 0.90 -13.56
CA ARG A 164 -17.16 2.01 -12.62
C ARG A 164 -16.03 2.17 -11.63
N VAL A 165 -15.43 1.08 -11.19
CA VAL A 165 -14.38 1.11 -10.16
C VAL A 165 -13.21 0.21 -10.52
N VAL A 166 -12.00 0.75 -10.42
CA VAL A 166 -10.78 -0.03 -10.60
C VAL A 166 -9.84 0.13 -9.41
N GLY A 167 -9.32 -0.99 -8.90
CA GLY A 167 -8.21 -1.03 -7.96
C GLY A 167 -6.90 -1.35 -8.70
N LEU A 168 -5.90 -0.48 -8.60
CA LEU A 168 -4.62 -0.63 -9.29
C LEU A 168 -3.49 -0.69 -8.26
N VAL A 169 -2.68 -1.74 -8.32
CA VAL A 169 -1.49 -1.88 -7.47
C VAL A 169 -0.23 -1.68 -8.29
N ILE A 170 0.55 -0.66 -7.89
CA ILE A 170 1.81 -0.25 -8.51
C ILE A 170 2.95 -0.71 -7.60
N ASP A 171 3.67 -1.77 -7.99
CA ASP A 171 4.64 -2.46 -7.13
C ASP A 171 6.07 -1.89 -7.24
N LYS A 172 6.26 -0.87 -8.08
CA LYS A 172 7.61 -0.43 -8.47
C LYS A 172 8.44 0.11 -7.30
N VAL A 173 7.82 0.87 -6.40
CA VAL A 173 8.51 1.48 -5.25
C VAL A 173 8.95 0.40 -4.26
N ASP A 174 8.10 -0.57 -3.96
CA ASP A 174 8.46 -1.75 -3.16
C ASP A 174 9.60 -2.58 -3.81
N ARG A 175 9.54 -2.82 -5.13
CA ARG A 175 10.65 -3.48 -5.85
C ARG A 175 11.97 -2.71 -5.73
N ILE A 176 11.94 -1.39 -5.84
CA ILE A 176 13.10 -0.50 -5.63
C ILE A 176 13.61 -0.63 -4.19
N MET A 177 12.72 -0.61 -3.21
CA MET A 177 13.04 -0.75 -1.78
C MET A 177 13.78 -2.05 -1.48
N HIS A 178 13.25 -3.19 -1.92
CA HIS A 178 13.88 -4.48 -1.66
C HIS A 178 15.24 -4.67 -2.37
N GLY A 179 15.48 -3.93 -3.45
CA GLY A 179 16.78 -3.88 -4.15
C GLY A 179 17.72 -2.78 -3.66
N MET A 180 17.34 -2.00 -2.64
CA MET A 180 18.07 -0.78 -2.28
C MET A 180 19.33 -1.05 -1.45
N GLU A 181 20.48 -0.63 -1.98
CA GLU A 181 21.77 -0.71 -1.27
C GLU A 181 22.25 0.64 -0.71
N LEU A 182 21.86 1.75 -1.37
CA LEU A 182 22.31 3.11 -1.04
C LEU A 182 21.46 3.79 0.06
N GLY A 183 20.61 3.04 0.74
CA GLY A 183 19.76 3.54 1.83
C GLY A 183 18.69 4.53 1.36
N ALA A 184 18.24 5.40 2.28
CA ALA A 184 17.14 6.33 2.03
C ALA A 184 17.44 7.35 0.92
N ALA A 185 18.67 7.85 0.81
CA ALA A 185 19.05 8.77 -0.27
C ALA A 185 18.98 8.08 -1.65
N GLY A 186 19.37 6.80 -1.71
CA GLY A 186 19.22 5.96 -2.90
C GLY A 186 17.75 5.78 -3.28
N MET A 187 16.87 5.53 -2.30
CA MET A 187 15.42 5.43 -2.52
C MET A 187 14.87 6.66 -3.22
N LEU A 188 15.10 7.84 -2.65
CA LEU A 188 14.58 9.09 -3.21
C LEU A 188 15.07 9.32 -4.65
N SER A 189 16.33 8.98 -4.93
CA SER A 189 16.91 9.12 -6.27
C SER A 189 16.29 8.14 -7.28
N GLN A 190 16.10 6.87 -6.90
CA GLN A 190 15.50 5.87 -7.78
C GLN A 190 14.00 6.09 -7.99
N VAL A 191 13.26 6.51 -6.96
CA VAL A 191 11.84 6.89 -7.09
C VAL A 191 11.69 8.09 -8.02
N ARG A 192 12.55 9.11 -7.90
CA ARG A 192 12.58 10.26 -8.82
C ARG A 192 12.83 9.81 -10.25
N GLN A 193 13.82 8.95 -10.46
CA GLN A 193 14.17 8.44 -11.78
C GLN A 193 13.02 7.64 -12.40
N TRP A 194 12.38 6.76 -11.62
CA TRP A 194 11.20 6.03 -12.06
C TRP A 194 10.03 6.96 -12.41
N ALA A 195 9.73 7.94 -11.56
CA ALA A 195 8.68 8.93 -11.85
C ALA A 195 8.94 9.67 -13.17
N LYS A 196 10.20 10.04 -13.44
CA LYS A 196 10.62 10.71 -14.68
C LYS A 196 10.44 9.85 -15.93
N GLN A 197 10.42 8.52 -15.82
CA GLN A 197 10.09 7.63 -16.93
C GLN A 197 8.63 7.81 -17.39
N GLY A 198 7.76 8.36 -16.55
CA GLY A 198 6.43 8.83 -16.95
C GLY A 198 5.33 7.79 -16.89
N PHE A 199 5.56 6.60 -16.32
CA PHE A 199 4.48 5.60 -16.10
C PHE A 199 3.30 6.22 -15.34
N MET A 200 3.58 6.86 -14.19
CA MET A 200 2.54 7.45 -13.35
C MET A 200 1.80 8.58 -14.06
N GLN A 201 2.52 9.47 -14.75
CA GLN A 201 1.90 10.58 -15.49
C GLN A 201 1.01 10.07 -16.64
N LYS A 202 1.47 9.08 -17.41
CA LYS A 202 0.67 8.47 -18.49
C LYS A 202 -0.57 7.78 -17.93
N LEU A 203 -0.43 7.03 -16.83
CA LEU A 203 -1.56 6.38 -16.16
C LEU A 203 -2.60 7.39 -15.68
N ILE A 204 -2.17 8.45 -14.98
CA ILE A 204 -3.06 9.50 -14.47
C ILE A 204 -3.76 10.21 -15.64
N SER A 205 -3.02 10.56 -16.70
CA SER A 205 -3.59 11.21 -17.88
C SER A 205 -4.65 10.33 -18.54
N PHE A 206 -4.34 9.05 -18.74
CA PHE A 206 -5.27 8.08 -19.33
C PHE A 206 -6.53 7.92 -18.47
N LEU A 207 -6.40 7.81 -17.16
CA LEU A 207 -7.53 7.72 -16.24
C LEU A 207 -8.41 8.98 -16.30
N HIS A 208 -7.83 10.18 -16.33
CA HIS A 208 -8.59 11.43 -16.48
C HIS A 208 -9.32 11.51 -17.82
N GLU A 209 -8.67 11.13 -18.93
CA GLU A 209 -9.29 11.07 -20.26
C GLU A 209 -10.49 10.12 -20.31
N HIS A 210 -10.48 9.08 -19.46
CA HIS A 210 -11.56 8.11 -19.31
C HIS A 210 -12.55 8.46 -18.19
N GLY A 211 -12.50 9.67 -17.65
CA GLY A 211 -13.48 10.21 -16.71
C GLY A 211 -13.40 9.62 -15.29
N PHE A 212 -12.24 9.10 -14.89
CA PHE A 212 -12.02 8.62 -13.52
C PHE A 212 -11.71 9.77 -12.56
N GLU A 213 -12.34 9.74 -11.38
CA GLU A 213 -11.82 10.34 -10.16
C GLU A 213 -10.67 9.47 -9.64
N ILE A 214 -9.53 10.08 -9.33
CA ILE A 214 -8.29 9.37 -9.07
C ILE A 214 -7.89 9.58 -7.62
N TYR A 215 -7.76 8.48 -6.89
CA TYR A 215 -7.31 8.47 -5.49
C TYR A 215 -6.06 7.61 -5.36
N LEU A 216 -5.00 8.17 -4.83
CA LEU A 216 -3.71 7.51 -4.63
C LEU A 216 -3.45 7.32 -3.13
N THR A 217 -2.93 6.15 -2.76
CA THR A 217 -2.40 5.88 -1.43
C THR A 217 -1.21 4.92 -1.47
N SER A 218 -0.74 4.52 -0.29
CA SER A 218 0.19 3.41 -0.09
C SER A 218 -0.39 2.44 0.93
N ASP A 219 0.06 1.20 0.93
CA ASP A 219 -0.24 0.22 1.97
C ASP A 219 0.69 0.33 3.18
N HIS A 220 1.92 0.77 2.98
CA HIS A 220 2.86 1.16 4.03
C HIS A 220 3.92 2.12 3.48
N GLY A 221 4.62 2.81 4.36
CA GLY A 221 5.89 3.43 3.99
C GLY A 221 7.07 2.51 4.30
N ASN A 222 8.26 3.09 4.38
CA ASN A 222 9.49 2.36 4.60
C ASN A 222 10.53 3.24 5.31
N ILE A 223 11.53 2.60 5.91
CA ILE A 223 12.66 3.28 6.52
C ILE A 223 13.98 2.58 6.23
N GLU A 224 15.06 3.35 6.24
CA GLU A 224 16.40 2.79 6.40
C GLU A 224 16.59 2.25 7.82
N ALA A 225 17.02 0.99 7.91
CA ALA A 225 17.23 0.25 9.14
C ALA A 225 18.58 -0.49 9.16
N LYS A 226 19.09 -0.74 10.37
CA LYS A 226 20.31 -1.53 10.62
C LYS A 226 19.97 -2.92 11.14
N GLY A 227 20.61 -3.92 10.56
CA GLY A 227 20.46 -5.31 10.97
C GLY A 227 20.96 -5.57 12.39
N ILE A 228 20.16 -6.32 13.16
CA ILE A 228 20.46 -6.73 14.54
C ILE A 228 20.62 -8.24 14.68
N GLY A 229 20.66 -8.97 13.57
CA GLY A 229 20.70 -10.43 13.53
C GLY A 229 19.36 -11.04 13.10
N LYS A 230 19.43 -12.21 12.49
CA LYS A 230 18.26 -13.00 12.10
C LYS A 230 17.83 -13.90 13.26
N PRO A 231 16.55 -13.90 13.66
CA PRO A 231 16.04 -14.91 14.57
C PRO A 231 16.21 -16.31 13.98
N ALA A 232 16.52 -17.30 14.83
CA ALA A 232 16.72 -18.69 14.43
C ALA A 232 15.35 -19.37 14.31
N GLU A 233 14.63 -19.05 13.24
CA GLU A 233 13.20 -19.36 13.12
C GLU A 233 12.88 -20.59 12.29
N GLY A 234 13.81 -21.14 11.50
CA GLY A 234 13.50 -22.27 10.59
C GLY A 234 12.18 -22.04 9.84
N ALA A 235 11.37 -23.08 9.63
CA ALA A 235 10.03 -23.00 9.02
C ALA A 235 8.91 -22.46 9.97
N VAL A 236 9.25 -21.90 11.12
CA VAL A 236 8.31 -21.71 12.24
C VAL A 236 7.64 -20.33 12.25
N ALA A 237 8.24 -19.33 11.62
CA ALA A 237 7.59 -18.05 11.37
C ALA A 237 6.69 -18.15 10.12
N GLU A 238 5.41 -17.78 10.27
CA GLU A 238 4.43 -17.83 9.16
C GLU A 238 4.77 -16.83 8.07
N LEU A 239 5.27 -15.67 8.49
CA LEU A 239 5.63 -14.56 7.61
C LEU A 239 6.89 -13.89 8.14
N ARG A 240 7.82 -13.62 7.22
CA ARG A 240 9.17 -13.09 7.50
C ARG A 240 9.38 -11.75 6.78
N GLY A 241 8.80 -10.67 7.30
CA GLY A 241 9.14 -9.31 6.84
C GLY A 241 10.41 -8.84 7.53
N GLU A 242 11.28 -8.04 6.92
CA GLU A 242 12.60 -7.76 7.51
C GLU A 242 12.52 -7.03 8.86
N ARG A 243 11.44 -6.26 9.13
CA ARG A 243 11.20 -5.59 10.42
C ARG A 243 10.05 -6.19 11.24
N ALA A 244 9.40 -7.26 10.78
CA ALA A 244 8.34 -7.94 11.52
C ALA A 244 8.41 -9.47 11.41
N ARG A 245 8.14 -10.16 12.52
CA ARG A 245 7.99 -11.61 12.57
C ARG A 245 6.63 -11.95 13.12
N VAL A 246 5.96 -12.90 12.50
CA VAL A 246 4.62 -13.34 12.92
C VAL A 246 4.69 -14.80 13.35
N TYR A 247 4.20 -15.06 14.55
CA TYR A 247 4.11 -16.40 15.14
C TYR A 247 2.67 -16.72 15.49
N ARG A 248 2.35 -18.03 15.55
CA ARG A 248 1.09 -18.52 16.13
C ARG A 248 1.19 -18.89 17.61
N ASP A 249 2.36 -19.33 18.05
CA ASP A 249 2.61 -19.76 19.42
C ASP A 249 3.27 -18.64 20.23
N PRO A 250 2.65 -18.21 21.35
CA PRO A 250 3.26 -17.25 22.28
C PRO A 250 4.66 -17.65 22.76
N ARG A 251 4.93 -18.95 22.93
CA ARG A 251 6.25 -19.45 23.38
C ARG A 251 7.31 -19.22 22.32
N LEU A 252 6.96 -19.35 21.04
CA LEU A 252 7.87 -19.07 19.94
C LEU A 252 8.21 -17.58 19.85
N ARG A 253 7.19 -16.72 19.98
CA ARG A 253 7.41 -15.27 20.04
C ARG A 253 8.26 -14.87 21.24
N ALA A 254 8.01 -15.44 22.41
CA ALA A 254 8.76 -15.16 23.63
C ALA A 254 10.24 -15.53 23.49
N ARG A 255 10.57 -16.70 22.90
CA ARG A 255 11.97 -17.08 22.62
C ARG A 255 12.68 -16.10 21.69
N ALA A 256 11.99 -15.61 20.66
CA ALA A 256 12.56 -14.58 19.79
C ALA A 256 12.77 -13.26 20.54
N LYS A 257 11.80 -12.86 21.38
CA LYS A 257 11.90 -11.68 22.26
C LYS A 257 13.06 -11.77 23.27
N GLU A 258 13.33 -12.94 23.84
CA GLU A 258 14.48 -13.15 24.75
C GLU A 258 15.81 -12.89 24.05
N ARG A 259 15.93 -13.33 22.79
CA ARG A 259 17.12 -13.08 21.97
C ARG A 259 17.23 -11.63 21.53
N PHE A 260 16.11 -11.00 21.16
CA PHE A 260 16.05 -9.60 20.74
C PHE A 260 15.32 -8.78 21.80
N ARG A 261 15.99 -8.51 22.92
CA ARG A 261 15.37 -7.89 24.12
C ARG A 261 14.70 -6.55 23.87
N GLU A 262 15.15 -5.80 22.88
CA GLU A 262 14.55 -4.52 22.51
C GLU A 262 13.38 -4.65 21.53
N ALA A 263 13.24 -5.79 20.84
CA ALA A 263 12.14 -6.05 19.93
C ALA A 263 10.78 -5.91 20.62
N TRP A 264 9.77 -5.50 19.87
CA TRP A 264 8.49 -5.16 20.45
C TRP A 264 7.44 -6.23 20.16
N GLU A 265 6.95 -6.88 21.21
CA GLU A 265 5.73 -7.67 21.12
C GLU A 265 4.54 -6.75 20.90
N TRP A 266 4.07 -6.70 19.66
CA TRP A 266 2.91 -5.90 19.31
C TRP A 266 1.65 -6.58 19.89
N PRO A 267 0.79 -5.85 20.63
CA PRO A 267 -0.50 -6.36 21.05
C PRO A 267 -1.37 -6.64 19.81
N PRO A 268 -2.28 -7.65 19.84
CA PRO A 268 -3.12 -8.02 18.70
C PRO A 268 -4.25 -7.00 18.45
N ILE A 269 -3.90 -5.75 18.18
CA ILE A 269 -4.84 -4.65 17.97
C ILE A 269 -5.46 -4.78 16.57
N GLY A 270 -6.73 -5.18 16.51
CA GLY A 270 -7.45 -5.36 15.24
C GLY A 270 -6.92 -6.49 14.36
N LEU A 271 -6.08 -7.36 14.93
CA LEU A 271 -5.49 -8.52 14.27
C LEU A 271 -6.25 -9.80 14.68
N PRO A 272 -6.27 -10.84 13.83
CA PRO A 272 -6.83 -12.14 14.17
C PRO A 272 -6.20 -12.79 15.39
N GLU A 273 -6.96 -13.68 16.02
CA GLU A 273 -6.44 -14.51 17.11
C GLU A 273 -5.26 -15.36 16.62
N GLY A 274 -4.21 -15.44 17.45
CA GLY A 274 -2.99 -16.15 17.09
C GLY A 274 -2.09 -15.42 16.08
N TYR A 275 -2.41 -14.19 15.66
CA TYR A 275 -1.49 -13.38 14.87
C TYR A 275 -0.53 -12.60 15.79
N LEU A 276 0.54 -13.26 16.24
CA LEU A 276 1.43 -12.71 17.26
C LEU A 276 2.65 -12.05 16.62
N ALA A 277 2.57 -10.74 16.37
CA ALA A 277 3.67 -9.99 15.77
C ALA A 277 4.76 -9.61 16.79
N LEU A 278 6.02 -9.76 16.37
CA LEU A 278 7.22 -9.23 17.01
C LEU A 278 7.90 -8.27 16.03
N LEU A 279 8.05 -7.02 16.44
CA LEU A 279 8.57 -5.94 15.61
C LEU A 279 10.01 -5.63 15.97
N ALA A 280 10.83 -5.34 14.97
CA ALA A 280 12.17 -4.84 15.22
C ALA A 280 12.09 -3.46 15.91
N PRO A 281 12.97 -3.17 16.88
CA PRO A 281 12.95 -1.89 17.58
C PRO A 281 13.42 -0.76 16.67
N ASN A 282 12.87 0.44 16.85
CA ASN A 282 13.37 1.68 16.25
C ASN A 282 13.71 1.51 14.75
N ARG A 283 14.90 1.96 14.34
CA ARG A 283 15.45 1.80 12.99
C ARG A 283 16.31 0.54 12.85
N SER A 284 15.83 -0.60 13.35
CA SER A 284 16.51 -1.89 13.26
C SER A 284 15.75 -2.91 12.41
N ALA A 285 16.42 -3.94 11.91
CA ALA A 285 15.79 -5.01 11.14
C ALA A 285 16.33 -6.38 11.55
N PHE A 286 15.49 -7.41 11.48
CA PHE A 286 15.83 -8.81 11.72
C PHE A 286 16.55 -9.42 10.50
N VAL A 287 17.63 -8.76 10.07
CA VAL A 287 18.53 -9.17 8.99
C VAL A 287 19.94 -9.36 9.56
N GLN A 288 20.92 -9.69 8.71
CA GLN A 288 22.31 -9.88 9.16
C GLN A 288 22.79 -8.65 9.93
N GLU A 289 23.46 -8.89 11.07
CA GLU A 289 23.95 -7.82 11.94
C GLU A 289 24.86 -6.85 11.17
N GLY A 290 24.64 -5.54 11.38
CA GLY A 290 25.40 -4.49 10.69
C GLY A 290 24.96 -4.21 9.25
N LYS A 291 24.19 -5.09 8.60
CA LYS A 291 23.66 -4.86 7.26
C LYS A 291 22.70 -3.67 7.27
N ARG A 292 22.89 -2.74 6.34
CA ARG A 292 21.93 -1.66 6.07
C ARG A 292 20.88 -2.16 5.08
N VAL A 293 19.62 -1.87 5.34
CA VAL A 293 18.48 -2.20 4.47
C VAL A 293 17.47 -1.06 4.48
N VAL A 294 16.70 -0.91 3.42
CA VAL A 294 15.45 -0.13 3.44
C VAL A 294 14.31 -1.12 3.49
N SER A 295 13.41 -0.97 4.47
CA SER A 295 12.38 -1.97 4.70
C SER A 295 11.19 -1.42 5.47
N HIS A 296 10.23 -2.30 5.70
CA HIS A 296 8.96 -2.04 6.36
C HIS A 296 8.60 -3.19 7.31
N GLY A 297 7.52 -3.00 8.06
CA GLY A 297 6.89 -3.98 8.95
C GLY A 297 6.77 -3.48 10.39
N GLY A 298 7.37 -2.35 10.71
CA GLY A 298 7.41 -1.78 12.06
C GLY A 298 6.22 -0.88 12.39
N VAL A 299 6.53 0.13 13.20
CA VAL A 299 5.60 1.10 13.81
C VAL A 299 6.13 2.53 13.67
N SER A 300 7.15 2.74 12.85
CA SER A 300 7.75 4.06 12.65
C SER A 300 6.73 4.96 11.97
N VAL A 301 6.81 6.26 12.21
CA VAL A 301 5.85 7.23 11.65
C VAL A 301 5.89 7.17 10.13
N GLU A 302 7.09 7.03 9.56
CA GLU A 302 7.34 6.93 8.13
C GLU A 302 6.83 5.61 7.52
N GLU A 303 6.59 4.57 8.33
CA GLU A 303 5.99 3.31 7.87
C GLU A 303 4.46 3.33 7.99
N VAL A 304 3.95 3.93 9.07
CA VAL A 304 2.53 3.83 9.45
C VAL A 304 1.71 4.97 8.84
N ILE A 305 2.25 6.17 8.67
CA ILE A 305 1.52 7.27 8.04
C ILE A 305 1.86 7.30 6.56
N VAL A 306 0.85 7.08 5.73
CA VAL A 306 0.96 6.95 4.28
C VAL A 306 0.15 8.03 3.57
N PRO A 307 0.56 8.46 2.35
CA PRO A 307 -0.19 9.46 1.60
C PRO A 307 -1.61 8.98 1.32
N PHE A 308 -2.57 9.90 1.35
CA PHE A 308 -3.88 9.72 0.73
C PHE A 308 -4.19 10.97 -0.09
N VAL A 309 -4.24 10.82 -1.40
CA VAL A 309 -4.20 11.95 -2.32
C VAL A 309 -5.33 11.82 -3.32
N GLU A 310 -6.15 12.86 -3.40
CA GLU A 310 -7.09 13.04 -4.50
C GLU A 310 -6.38 13.82 -5.61
N ILE A 311 -6.32 13.23 -6.80
CA ILE A 311 -5.65 13.78 -7.98
C ILE A 311 -6.71 14.36 -8.91
N ARG A 312 -6.58 15.64 -9.22
CA ARG A 312 -7.51 16.41 -10.06
C ARG A 312 -6.78 17.01 -11.24
N ARG A 313 -7.53 17.41 -12.26
CA ARG A 313 -7.03 18.16 -13.41
C ARG A 313 -7.84 19.44 -13.55
N GLN A 314 -7.15 20.57 -13.72
CA GLN A 314 -7.76 21.84 -14.10
C GLN A 314 -8.22 21.85 -15.56
#